data_AF-H8WU81-F1
#
_entry.id   AF-H8WU81-F1
#
_cell.length_a   1.000
_cell.length_b   1.000
_cell.length_c   1.000
_cell.angle_alpha   90.00
_cell.angle_beta   90.00
_cell.angle_gamma   90.00
#
_symmetry.space_group_name_H-M   'P 1'
#
loop_
_entity.id
_entity.type
_entity.pdbx_description
1 polymer ?
#
loop_
_entity_poly.entity_id
_entity_poly.type
_entity_poly.pdbx_seq_one_letter_code
_entity_poly.pdbx_strand_id
1 'polypeptide(L)'
;AGDPGVFGGTGNVQFDVPLPKTPVPIVWEEVDKGYYNDQKIVIPNKANWVLTMTMPLPEDRFKRSLGWSLDASSMIAYPQMAFNGGRVQTFLKALGYQGLGGDVAMWGPGGAFGVMSGLSEQGRAANEISPKYGSATKGSNRLVCDLPMVPT
;
A
#
# COMPACT_ATOMS: atom_id res chain seq x y z
N ALA A 1 3.50 -20.08 21.42
CA ALA A 1 3.97 -20.31 20.04
C ALA A 1 3.05 -19.51 19.12
N GLY A 2 3.44 -18.28 18.81
CA GLY A 2 2.65 -17.35 17.99
C GLY A 2 3.24 -17.31 16.59
N ASP A 3 2.36 -17.39 15.60
CA ASP A 3 2.70 -17.55 14.18
C ASP A 3 3.58 -16.38 13.68
N PRO A 4 4.78 -16.64 13.14
CA PRO A 4 5.72 -15.61 12.74
C PRO A 4 5.27 -14.92 11.45
N GLY A 5 4.73 -13.71 11.59
CA GLY A 5 4.90 -12.59 10.64
C GLY A 5 4.66 -12.91 9.16
N VAL A 6 3.39 -13.05 8.79
CA VAL A 6 2.93 -13.14 7.41
C VAL A 6 2.81 -11.73 6.81
N PHE A 7 3.45 -11.47 5.65
CA PHE A 7 3.13 -10.29 4.83
C PHE A 7 1.86 -10.55 4.01
N GLY A 8 0.94 -9.59 4.09
CA GLY A 8 -0.36 -9.66 3.44
C GLY A 8 -1.46 -9.66 4.48
N GLY A 9 -2.17 -8.54 4.59
CA GLY A 9 -3.52 -8.58 5.15
C GLY A 9 -4.32 -9.66 4.41
N THR A 10 -5.14 -10.39 5.15
CA THR A 10 -6.01 -11.47 4.68
C THR A 10 -6.62 -11.11 3.33
N GLY A 11 -6.18 -11.77 2.24
CA GLY A 11 -6.68 -11.52 0.89
C GLY A 11 -5.67 -11.03 -0.15
N ASN A 12 -4.40 -10.82 0.20
CA ASN A 12 -3.33 -10.63 -0.79
C ASN A 12 -2.86 -11.98 -1.37
N VAL A 13 -2.34 -11.99 -2.61
CA VAL A 13 -1.54 -13.13 -3.09
C VAL A 13 -0.34 -13.23 -2.16
N GLN A 14 -0.37 -14.21 -1.26
CA GLN A 14 0.73 -14.49 -0.36
C GLN A 14 1.92 -14.95 -1.19
N PHE A 15 3.00 -14.18 -1.15
CA PHE A 15 4.31 -14.72 -1.44
C PHE A 15 4.79 -15.35 -0.12
N ASP A 16 5.01 -16.67 -0.09
CA ASP A 16 5.59 -17.38 1.07
C ASP A 16 7.03 -16.92 1.30
N VAL A 17 7.21 -15.75 1.92
CA VAL A 17 8.54 -15.26 2.28
C VAL A 17 8.50 -14.74 3.72
N PRO A 18 9.10 -15.47 4.68
CA PRO A 18 9.00 -15.17 6.11
C PRO A 18 9.74 -13.88 6.45
N LEU A 19 9.20 -13.04 7.33
CA LEU A 19 9.82 -11.76 7.63
C LEU A 19 11.13 -11.83 8.41
N PRO A 20 12.05 -10.85 8.21
CA PRO A 20 13.27 -10.79 8.97
C PRO A 20 12.89 -10.36 10.38
N LYS A 21 13.54 -10.96 11.37
CA LYS A 21 13.38 -10.56 12.78
C LYS A 21 13.93 -9.16 13.07
N THR A 22 14.66 -8.56 12.11
CA THR A 22 15.35 -7.28 12.23
C THR A 22 15.08 -6.41 10.99
N PRO A 23 15.03 -5.07 11.12
CA PRO A 23 14.90 -4.19 9.96
C PRO A 23 16.01 -4.45 8.95
N VAL A 24 15.64 -4.69 7.69
CA VAL A 24 16.59 -4.86 6.58
C VAL A 24 16.49 -3.68 5.61
N PRO A 25 17.60 -3.26 4.97
CA PRO A 25 17.58 -2.21 3.97
C PRO A 25 16.72 -2.57 2.75
N ILE A 26 16.10 -1.56 2.16
CA ILE A 26 15.52 -1.62 0.82
C ILE A 26 16.60 -1.19 -0.16
N VAL A 27 16.89 -2.02 -1.15
CA VAL A 27 17.92 -1.76 -2.17
C VAL A 27 17.37 -1.96 -3.57
N TRP A 28 17.99 -1.27 -4.52
CA TRP A 28 17.69 -1.36 -5.95
C TRP A 28 18.76 -2.19 -6.64
N GLU A 29 18.36 -3.23 -7.38
CA GLU A 29 19.29 -4.13 -8.08
C GLU A 29 18.82 -4.42 -9.51
N GLU A 30 19.79 -4.71 -10.39
CA GLU A 30 19.54 -5.26 -11.73
C GLU A 30 19.15 -6.73 -11.63
N VAL A 31 17.89 -6.99 -11.29
CA VAL A 31 17.30 -8.32 -11.18
C VAL A 31 15.92 -8.37 -11.84
N ASP A 32 15.48 -9.56 -12.25
CA ASP A 32 14.20 -9.70 -12.95
C ASP A 32 12.97 -9.62 -12.03
N LYS A 33 13.10 -10.08 -10.79
CA LYS A 33 11.99 -10.13 -9.82
C LYS A 33 12.45 -9.59 -8.50
N GLY A 34 11.57 -8.81 -7.86
CA GLY A 34 11.75 -8.40 -6.47
C GLY A 34 11.75 -9.62 -5.57
N TYR A 35 12.62 -9.60 -4.58
CA TYR A 35 12.74 -10.66 -3.59
C TYR A 35 13.10 -10.06 -2.24
N TYR A 36 12.98 -10.90 -1.22
CA TYR A 36 13.30 -10.54 0.15
C TYR A 36 14.11 -11.69 0.76
N ASN A 37 15.07 -11.35 1.63
CA ASN A 37 15.79 -12.28 2.48
C ASN A 37 16.17 -11.61 3.81
N ASP A 38 16.77 -12.37 4.73
CA ASP A 38 17.14 -11.89 6.08
C ASP A 38 18.12 -10.69 6.11
N GLN A 39 18.64 -10.26 4.96
CA GLN A 39 19.61 -9.17 4.82
C GLN A 39 19.06 -7.94 4.10
N LYS A 40 18.08 -8.08 3.19
CA LYS A 40 17.61 -6.98 2.34
C LYS A 40 16.24 -7.26 1.69
N ILE A 41 15.54 -6.18 1.35
CA ILE A 41 14.41 -6.16 0.41
C ILE A 41 14.95 -5.61 -0.91
N VAL A 42 14.75 -6.34 -2.00
CA VAL A 42 15.25 -5.93 -3.32
C VAL A 42 14.11 -5.51 -4.23
N ILE A 43 14.21 -4.29 -4.73
CA ILE A 43 13.37 -3.74 -5.80
C ILE A 43 14.16 -3.83 -7.11
N PRO A 44 13.60 -4.43 -8.18
CA PRO A 44 14.20 -4.39 -9.51
C PRO A 44 14.35 -2.96 -10.02
N ASN A 45 15.45 -2.64 -10.68
CA ASN A 45 15.65 -1.34 -11.35
C ASN A 45 14.62 -1.03 -12.43
N LYS A 46 13.93 -2.05 -12.96
CA LYS A 46 12.81 -1.88 -13.90
C LYS A 46 11.48 -1.48 -13.23
N ALA A 47 11.35 -1.67 -11.92
CA ALA A 47 10.13 -1.38 -11.17
C ALA A 47 10.05 0.11 -10.78
N ASN A 48 9.90 0.96 -11.81
CA ASN A 48 10.00 2.43 -11.69
C ASN A 48 8.68 3.13 -11.41
N TRP A 49 7.59 2.38 -11.21
CA TRP A 49 6.26 2.93 -11.10
C TRP A 49 5.64 2.63 -9.74
N VAL A 50 4.91 3.61 -9.20
CA VAL A 50 4.11 3.42 -7.99
C VAL A 50 2.65 3.66 -8.33
N LEU A 51 1.82 2.61 -8.22
CA LEU A 51 0.39 2.74 -8.36
C LEU A 51 -0.22 3.03 -7.00
N THR A 52 -0.95 4.14 -6.92
CA THR A 52 -1.61 4.61 -5.70
C THR A 52 -3.12 4.42 -5.78
N MET A 53 -3.74 4.06 -4.67
CA MET A 53 -5.19 3.87 -4.57
C MET A 53 -5.69 4.38 -3.23
N THR A 54 -6.79 5.09 -3.22
CA THR A 54 -7.45 5.54 -1.99
C THR A 54 -8.71 4.72 -1.71
N MET A 55 -9.09 4.61 -0.44
CA MET A 55 -10.36 3.99 -0.02
C MET A 55 -11.25 5.04 0.64
N PRO A 56 -12.49 5.26 0.16
CA PRO A 56 -13.40 6.17 0.82
C PRO A 56 -13.90 5.57 2.14
N LEU A 57 -14.06 6.42 3.15
CA LEU A 57 -14.69 6.07 4.41
C LEU A 57 -16.18 6.39 4.36
N PRO A 58 -17.05 5.56 4.98
CA PRO A 58 -18.45 5.92 5.17
C PRO A 58 -18.58 7.21 5.98
N GLU A 59 -18.94 8.31 5.31
CA GLU A 59 -18.89 9.68 5.83
C GLU A 59 -19.66 9.84 7.15
N ASP A 60 -20.88 9.31 7.22
CA ASP A 60 -21.74 9.38 8.42
C ASP A 60 -21.16 8.67 9.65
N ARG A 61 -20.33 7.65 9.43
CA ARG A 61 -19.66 6.93 10.52
C ARG A 61 -18.38 7.66 10.90
N PHE A 62 -17.64 8.15 9.92
CA PHE A 62 -16.37 8.84 10.14
C PHE A 62 -16.55 10.15 10.92
N LYS A 63 -17.62 10.92 10.61
CA LYS A 63 -17.98 12.15 11.35
C LYS A 63 -18.24 11.93 12.85
N ARG A 64 -18.56 10.70 13.25
CA ARG A 64 -18.86 10.32 14.64
C ARG A 64 -17.71 9.56 15.30
N SER A 65 -16.56 9.46 14.61
CA SER A 65 -15.37 8.84 15.17
C SER A 65 -14.85 9.66 16.35
N LEU A 66 -14.63 9.00 17.47
CA LEU A 66 -14.11 9.60 18.70
C LEU A 66 -12.57 9.56 18.76
N GLY A 67 -11.91 9.08 17.70
CA GLY A 67 -10.46 8.92 17.60
C GLY A 67 -10.07 7.61 16.92
N TRP A 68 -8.77 7.40 16.71
CA TRP A 68 -8.22 6.24 15.99
C TRP A 68 -8.76 4.89 16.49
N SER A 69 -8.80 4.71 17.82
CA SER A 69 -9.22 3.45 18.45
C SER A 69 -10.72 3.19 18.41
N LEU A 70 -11.54 4.20 18.08
CA LEU A 70 -13.01 4.10 18.01
C LEU A 70 -13.54 4.37 16.60
N ASP A 71 -12.68 4.29 15.58
CA ASP A 71 -13.08 4.51 14.20
C ASP A 71 -13.48 3.21 13.49
N ALA A 72 -14.77 2.86 13.57
CA ALA A 72 -15.34 1.74 12.83
C ALA A 72 -15.20 1.89 11.30
N SER A 73 -15.12 3.11 10.78
CA SER A 73 -14.96 3.39 9.35
C SER A 73 -13.58 2.93 8.87
N SER A 74 -12.54 3.30 9.62
CA SER A 74 -11.17 2.84 9.40
C SER A 74 -11.05 1.32 9.44
N MET A 75 -11.68 0.67 10.43
CA MET A 75 -11.66 -0.79 10.60
C MET A 75 -12.27 -1.54 9.42
N ILE A 76 -13.24 -0.93 8.72
CA ILE A 76 -13.81 -1.49 7.48
C ILE A 76 -12.87 -1.29 6.29
N ALA A 77 -12.22 -0.13 6.20
CA ALA A 77 -11.38 0.21 5.06
C ALA A 77 -10.07 -0.59 4.98
N TYR A 78 -9.41 -0.89 6.11
CA TYR A 78 -8.13 -1.61 6.09
C TYR A 78 -8.20 -2.99 5.42
N PRO A 79 -9.17 -3.87 5.72
CA PRO A 79 -9.35 -5.11 4.97
C PRO A 79 -9.61 -4.87 3.48
N GLN A 80 -10.40 -3.85 3.13
CA GLN A 80 -10.69 -3.52 1.73
C GLN A 80 -9.42 -3.07 0.98
N MET A 81 -8.54 -2.32 1.62
CA MET A 81 -7.22 -1.95 1.06
C MET A 81 -6.39 -3.20 0.75
N ALA A 82 -6.34 -4.17 1.67
CA ALA A 82 -5.65 -5.43 1.47
C ALA A 82 -6.25 -6.25 0.31
N PHE A 83 -7.57 -6.42 0.28
CA PHE A 83 -8.23 -7.13 -0.82
C PHE A 83 -8.01 -6.47 -2.18
N ASN A 84 -8.10 -5.14 -2.25
CA ASN A 84 -7.89 -4.43 -3.50
C ASN A 84 -6.42 -4.50 -3.95
N GLY A 85 -5.48 -4.32 -3.02
CA GLY A 85 -4.05 -4.50 -3.29
C GLY A 85 -3.73 -5.89 -3.83
N GLY A 86 -4.32 -6.94 -3.25
CA GLY A 86 -4.16 -8.32 -3.71
C GLY A 86 -4.69 -8.56 -5.11
N ARG A 87 -5.87 -8.00 -5.41
CA ARG A 87 -6.50 -8.08 -6.74
C ARG A 87 -5.67 -7.36 -7.79
N VAL A 88 -5.16 -6.17 -7.50
CA VAL A 88 -4.29 -5.43 -8.43
C VAL A 88 -2.98 -6.17 -8.67
N GLN A 89 -2.36 -6.74 -7.63
CA GLN A 89 -1.17 -7.59 -7.80
C GLN A 89 -1.45 -8.81 -8.67
N THR A 90 -2.61 -9.45 -8.49
CA THR A 90 -3.03 -10.59 -9.32
C THR A 90 -3.23 -10.18 -10.78
N PHE A 91 -3.83 -9.01 -11.01
CA PHE A 91 -4.02 -8.45 -12.33
C PHE A 91 -2.69 -8.16 -13.03
N LEU A 92 -1.75 -7.49 -12.35
CA LEU A 92 -0.40 -7.25 -12.88
C LEU A 92 0.31 -8.55 -13.23
N LYS A 93 0.23 -9.55 -12.34
CA LYS A 93 0.80 -10.88 -12.57
C LYS A 93 0.22 -11.54 -13.82
N ALA A 94 -1.09 -11.44 -14.04
CA ALA A 94 -1.74 -12.00 -15.23
C ALA A 94 -1.27 -11.33 -16.54
N LEU A 95 -0.86 -10.06 -16.48
CA LEU A 95 -0.28 -9.32 -17.60
C LEU A 95 1.22 -9.59 -17.81
N GLY A 96 1.85 -10.39 -16.93
CA GLY A 96 3.29 -10.67 -16.97
C GLY A 96 4.16 -9.64 -16.24
N TYR A 97 3.54 -8.71 -15.51
CA TYR A 97 4.22 -7.70 -14.69
C TYR A 97 4.23 -8.10 -13.22
N GLN A 98 5.15 -7.52 -12.45
CA GLN A 98 5.19 -7.68 -11.01
C GLN A 98 4.59 -6.47 -10.31
N GLY A 99 3.78 -6.75 -9.29
CA GLY A 99 3.34 -5.76 -8.32
C GLY A 99 3.94 -6.12 -6.96
N LEU A 100 4.82 -5.26 -6.45
CA LEU A 100 5.35 -5.33 -5.09
C LEU A 100 4.36 -4.58 -4.19
N GLY A 101 3.31 -5.27 -3.77
CA GLY A 101 2.36 -4.76 -2.79
C GLY A 101 2.94 -4.77 -1.38
N GLY A 102 2.16 -4.24 -0.43
CA GLY A 102 2.55 -4.21 0.97
C GLY A 102 1.39 -3.79 1.86
N ASP A 103 1.65 -3.77 3.16
CA ASP A 103 0.71 -3.20 4.13
C ASP A 103 0.71 -1.66 4.08
N VAL A 104 -0.20 -1.01 4.79
CA VAL A 104 -0.39 0.45 4.82
C VAL A 104 0.85 1.26 5.14
N ALA A 105 1.90 0.66 5.72
CA ALA A 105 3.18 1.30 6.01
C ALA A 105 4.30 1.03 4.99
N MET A 106 4.12 0.14 4.01
CA MET A 106 5.18 -0.25 3.06
C MET A 106 5.43 0.75 1.93
N TRP A 107 6.69 0.94 1.53
CA TRP A 107 7.08 1.85 0.44
C TRP A 107 6.98 3.35 0.77
N GLY A 108 6.87 3.72 2.06
CA GLY A 108 6.96 5.10 2.54
C GLY A 108 5.61 5.73 2.94
N PRO A 109 5.55 7.03 3.26
CA PRO A 109 4.32 7.67 3.76
C PRO A 109 3.22 7.72 2.71
N GLY A 110 1.99 7.30 3.05
CA GLY A 110 0.86 7.23 2.10
C GLY A 110 0.50 8.59 1.52
N GLY A 111 0.37 9.61 2.37
CA GLY A 111 0.04 10.97 1.93
C GLY A 111 1.03 11.56 0.95
N ALA A 112 2.34 11.23 1.06
CA ALA A 112 3.34 11.71 0.10
C ALA A 112 3.05 11.17 -1.31
N PHE A 113 2.79 9.86 -1.43
CA PHE A 113 2.43 9.25 -2.70
C PHE A 113 1.05 9.67 -3.19
N GLY A 114 0.08 9.88 -2.28
CA GLY A 114 -1.22 10.44 -2.62
C GLY A 114 -1.13 11.81 -3.27
N VAL A 115 -0.23 12.66 -2.78
CA VAL A 115 0.04 13.97 -3.37
C VAL A 115 0.78 13.84 -4.70
N MET A 116 1.85 13.06 -4.76
CA MET A 116 2.65 12.89 -5.99
C MET A 116 1.88 12.25 -7.14
N SER A 117 0.84 11.45 -6.84
CA SER A 117 -0.01 10.81 -7.85
C SER A 117 -1.26 11.60 -8.21
N GLY A 118 -1.44 12.81 -7.64
CA GLY A 118 -2.60 13.65 -7.91
C GLY A 118 -3.91 13.17 -7.28
N LEU A 119 -3.90 12.18 -6.37
CA LEU A 119 -5.11 11.70 -5.68
C LEU A 119 -5.63 12.70 -4.64
N SER A 120 -4.74 13.55 -4.12
CA SER A 120 -5.01 14.39 -2.94
C SER A 120 -4.01 15.53 -2.79
N GLU A 121 -4.33 16.49 -1.92
CA GLU A 121 -3.38 17.51 -1.45
C GLU A 121 -3.10 17.36 0.05
N GLN A 122 -1.91 17.80 0.49
CA GLN A 122 -1.57 17.78 1.90
C GLN A 122 -2.40 18.81 2.69
N GLY A 123 -3.19 18.33 3.65
CA GLY A 123 -3.99 19.16 4.53
C GLY A 123 -3.27 19.59 5.81
N ARG A 124 -3.82 20.62 6.47
CA ARG A 124 -3.29 21.16 7.75
C ARG A 124 -3.16 20.10 8.85
N ALA A 125 -4.08 19.16 8.94
CA ALA A 125 -4.09 18.11 9.95
C ALA A 125 -3.04 16.99 9.70
N ALA A 126 -2.11 17.23 8.79
CA ALA A 126 -1.17 16.24 8.27
C ALA A 126 -1.81 15.01 7.57
N ASN A 127 -3.08 15.14 7.20
CA ASN A 127 -3.80 14.16 6.38
C ASN A 127 -3.83 14.60 4.92
N GLU A 128 -3.85 13.62 4.02
CA GLU A 128 -4.20 13.85 2.62
C GLU A 128 -5.69 14.23 2.50
N ILE A 129 -6.00 15.18 1.61
CA ILE A 129 -7.35 15.66 1.31
C ILE A 129 -7.66 15.36 -0.14
N SER A 130 -8.60 14.45 -0.38
CA SER A 130 -9.06 14.12 -1.74
C SER A 130 -10.06 15.16 -2.24
N PRO A 131 -10.00 15.59 -3.50
CA PRO A 131 -11.02 16.48 -4.09
C PRO A 131 -12.45 15.93 -4.00
N LYS A 132 -12.62 14.60 -4.02
CA LYS A 132 -13.94 13.95 -4.03
C LYS A 132 -14.48 13.63 -2.64
N TYR A 133 -13.62 13.23 -1.71
CA TYR A 133 -14.02 12.69 -0.41
C TYR A 133 -13.50 13.52 0.78
N GLY A 134 -12.80 14.62 0.52
CA GLY A 134 -12.17 15.43 1.56
C GLY A 134 -11.17 14.59 2.37
N SER A 135 -11.23 14.72 3.70
CA SER A 135 -10.43 13.93 4.64
C SER A 135 -11.03 12.55 4.95
N ALA A 136 -12.20 12.21 4.41
CA ALA A 136 -12.89 10.94 4.65
C ALA A 136 -12.35 9.83 3.73
N THR A 137 -11.03 9.70 3.66
CA THR A 137 -10.33 8.62 2.99
C THR A 137 -9.41 7.91 3.95
N LYS A 138 -9.11 6.65 3.66
CA LYS A 138 -7.91 6.02 4.21
C LYS A 138 -6.77 6.11 3.22
N GLY A 139 -5.62 6.44 3.81
CA GLY A 139 -4.38 6.85 3.14
C GLY A 139 -4.11 6.10 1.85
N SER A 140 -3.45 6.76 0.91
CA SER A 140 -3.10 6.20 -0.39
C SER A 140 -2.30 4.89 -0.24
N ASN A 141 -2.98 3.77 -0.46
CA ASN A 141 -2.35 2.47 -0.63
C ASN A 141 -1.43 2.54 -1.83
N ARG A 142 -0.25 1.93 -1.75
CA ARG A 142 0.73 1.96 -2.85
C ARG A 142 1.33 0.60 -3.11
N LEU A 143 1.58 0.34 -4.38
CA LEU A 143 2.36 -0.80 -4.84
C LEU A 143 3.39 -0.34 -5.86
N VAL A 144 4.60 -0.87 -5.74
CA VAL A 144 5.66 -0.63 -6.73
C VAL A 144 5.48 -1.65 -7.86
N CYS A 145 5.62 -1.26 -9.12
CA CYS A 145 5.45 -2.17 -10.25
C CYS A 145 6.37 -1.83 -11.42
N ASP A 146 6.54 -2.80 -12.31
CA ASP A 146 7.30 -2.69 -13.56
C ASP A 146 6.41 -2.53 -14.80
N LEU A 147 5.10 -2.36 -14.62
CA LEU A 147 4.17 -2.00 -15.70
C LEU A 147 4.43 -0.55 -16.14
N PRO A 148 4.78 -0.29 -17.41
CA PRO A 148 4.92 1.06 -17.92
C PRO A 148 3.59 1.82 -17.87
N MET A 149 3.60 2.99 -17.23
CA MET A 149 2.42 3.84 -17.09
C MET A 149 2.76 5.27 -17.50
N VAL A 150 1.75 6.11 -17.68
CA VAL A 150 1.94 7.57 -17.83
C VAL A 150 1.73 8.18 -16.44
N PRO A 151 2.64 9.03 -15.94
CA PRO A 151 2.42 9.76 -14.68
C PRO A 151 1.14 10.60 -14.77
N THR A 152 0.42 10.70 -13.66
CA THR A 152 -0.78 11.55 -13.54
C THR A 152 -0.39 12.95 -13.05
#